data_AF-A0A7W4EI18-F1
#
_entry.id   AF-A0A7W4EI18-F1
#
_cell.length_a   1.000
_cell.length_b   1.000
_cell.length_c   1.000
_cell.angle_alpha   90.00
_cell.angle_beta   90.00
_cell.angle_gamma   90.00
#
_symmetry.space_group_name_H-M   'P 1'
#
loop_
_entity.id
_entity.type
_entity.pdbx_description
1 polymer ?
#
loop_
_entity_poly.entity_id
_entity_poly.type
_entity_poly.pdbx_seq_one_letter_code
_entity_poly.pdbx_strand_id
1 'polypeptide(L)'
;MIKKGILLFMLLATNILFSQEKRLNEYKKLVDSAISIAANNYMLQLSENSSKENNIIYVVDENSKPIDLDSIKSKLPLKTIDINSKNSRKTLKKGLKILKVHPLLQGNKITITIINFLVKYKSKEYHYFK
;
A
#
# COMPACT_ATOMS: atom_id res chain seq x y z
N MET A 1 -47.75 8.97 -20.58
CA MET A 1 -46.67 9.83 -21.11
C MET A 1 -45.94 10.46 -19.94
N ILE A 2 -44.68 10.08 -19.71
CA ILE A 2 -43.84 10.73 -18.68
C ILE A 2 -43.55 12.16 -19.15
N LYS A 3 -43.86 13.16 -18.31
CA LYS A 3 -43.58 14.57 -18.63
C LYS A 3 -42.06 14.75 -18.75
N LYS A 4 -41.60 15.42 -19.81
CA LYS A 4 -40.16 15.63 -20.11
C LYS A 4 -39.35 16.18 -18.92
N GLY A 5 -39.96 17.00 -18.07
CA GLY A 5 -39.33 17.51 -16.84
C GLY A 5 -39.06 16.44 -15.77
N ILE A 6 -39.92 15.42 -15.65
CA ILE A 6 -39.73 14.30 -14.71
C ILE A 6 -38.56 13.42 -15.18
N LEU A 7 -38.46 13.20 -16.50
CA LEU A 7 -37.35 12.45 -17.09
C LEU A 7 -36.00 13.16 -16.87
N LEU A 8 -35.96 14.48 -17.04
CA LEU A 8 -34.75 15.28 -16.81
C LEU A 8 -34.33 15.25 -15.33
N PHE A 9 -35.30 15.36 -14.41
CA PHE A 9 -35.05 15.26 -12.98
C PHE A 9 -34.51 13.88 -12.58
N MET A 10 -35.09 12.80 -13.12
CA MET A 10 -34.58 11.44 -12.90
C MET A 10 -33.14 11.28 -13.39
N LEU A 11 -32.81 11.80 -14.58
CA LEU A 11 -31.44 11.77 -15.12
C LEU A 11 -30.45 12.52 -14.22
N LEU A 12 -30.81 13.72 -13.75
CA LEU A 12 -29.97 14.49 -12.81
C LEU A 12 -29.78 13.77 -11.46
N ALA A 13 -30.84 13.20 -10.91
CA ALA A 13 -30.79 12.45 -9.66
C ALA A 13 -29.90 11.20 -9.78
N THR A 14 -29.97 10.47 -10.90
CA THR A 14 -29.12 9.30 -11.15
C THR A 14 -27.64 9.67 -11.27
N ASN A 15 -27.29 10.81 -11.89
CA ASN A 15 -25.89 11.24 -11.95
C ASN A 15 -25.32 11.59 -10.58
N ILE A 16 -26.13 12.12 -9.67
CA ILE A 16 -25.71 12.43 -8.30
C ILE A 16 -25.57 11.14 -7.47
N LEU A 17 -26.51 10.20 -7.59
CA LEU A 17 -26.47 8.92 -6.85
C LEU A 17 -25.37 7.97 -7.34
N PHE A 18 -25.12 7.92 -8.66
CA PHE A 18 -24.13 7.04 -9.28
C PHE A 18 -22.78 7.73 -9.53
N SER A 19 -22.66 9.03 -9.24
CA SER A 19 -21.35 9.67 -9.15
C SER A 19 -20.59 8.96 -8.05
N GLN A 20 -19.50 8.25 -8.40
CA GLN A 20 -18.59 7.62 -7.45
C GLN A 20 -18.41 8.53 -6.24
N GLU A 21 -18.76 8.01 -5.06
CA GLU A 21 -18.65 8.74 -3.81
C GLU A 21 -17.20 9.19 -3.69
N LYS A 22 -16.91 10.49 -3.87
CA LYS A 22 -15.54 11.03 -3.89
C LYS A 22 -14.71 10.67 -2.65
N ARG A 23 -15.37 10.20 -1.59
CA ARG A 23 -14.77 9.79 -0.31
C ARG A 23 -14.30 8.32 -0.30
N LEU A 24 -14.77 7.47 -1.21
CA LEU A 24 -14.48 6.04 -1.20
C LEU A 24 -13.49 5.70 -2.32
N ASN A 25 -12.19 5.80 -2.03
CA ASN A 25 -11.16 5.34 -2.96
C ASN A 25 -11.03 3.81 -2.89
N GLU A 26 -11.83 3.09 -3.70
CA GLU A 26 -11.83 1.63 -3.76
C GLU A 26 -10.45 1.07 -4.12
N TYR A 27 -9.75 1.73 -5.04
CA TYR A 27 -8.37 1.38 -5.39
C TYR A 27 -7.45 1.40 -4.16
N LYS A 28 -7.51 2.48 -3.36
CA LYS A 28 -6.74 2.58 -2.10
C LYS A 28 -7.10 1.46 -1.14
N LYS A 29 -8.40 1.15 -0.98
CA LYS A 29 -8.84 0.05 -0.12
C LYS A 29 -8.26 -1.29 -0.55
N LEU A 30 -8.25 -1.58 -1.85
CA LEU A 30 -7.68 -2.83 -2.38
C LEU A 30 -6.18 -2.91 -2.11
N VAL A 31 -5.46 -1.81 -2.33
CA VAL A 31 -4.01 -1.70 -2.02
C VAL A 31 -3.75 -1.89 -0.52
N ASP A 32 -4.47 -1.18 0.34
CA ASP A 32 -4.37 -1.27 1.80
C ASP A 32 -4.65 -2.70 2.30
N SER A 33 -5.68 -3.35 1.74
CA SER A 33 -5.99 -4.75 2.03
C SER A 33 -4.85 -5.69 1.62
N ALA A 34 -4.27 -5.51 0.43
CA ALA A 34 -3.15 -6.33 -0.02
C ALA A 34 -1.91 -6.17 0.88
N ILE A 35 -1.60 -4.94 1.31
CA ILE A 35 -0.50 -4.66 2.26
C ILE A 35 -0.78 -5.34 3.61
N SER A 36 -2.01 -5.22 4.13
CA SER A 36 -2.42 -5.87 5.38
C SER A 36 -2.26 -7.38 5.31
N ILE A 37 -2.72 -8.02 4.22
CA ILE A 37 -2.59 -9.46 4.01
C ILE A 37 -1.11 -9.86 3.99
N ALA A 38 -0.27 -9.14 3.24
CA ALA A 38 1.16 -9.44 3.16
C ALA A 38 1.87 -9.31 4.52
N ALA A 39 1.59 -8.24 5.25
CA ALA A 39 2.15 -8.02 6.59
C ALA A 39 1.70 -9.10 7.59
N ASN A 40 0.43 -9.49 7.56
CA ASN A 40 -0.10 -10.54 8.42
C ASN A 40 0.47 -11.92 8.07
N ASN A 41 0.66 -12.22 6.78
CA ASN A 41 1.30 -13.46 6.34
C ASN A 41 2.76 -13.53 6.81
N TYR A 42 3.49 -12.42 6.72
CA TYR A 42 4.84 -12.34 7.27
C TYR A 42 4.86 -12.58 8.79
N MET A 43 3.87 -12.08 9.54
CA MET A 43 3.74 -12.37 10.96
C MET A 43 3.58 -13.87 11.26
N LEU A 44 2.86 -14.61 10.42
CA LEU A 44 2.70 -16.06 10.60
C LEU A 44 4.01 -16.83 10.37
N GLN A 45 4.96 -16.25 9.65
CA GLN A 45 6.28 -16.84 9.40
C GLN A 45 7.32 -16.49 10.48
N LEU A 46 6.99 -15.57 11.38
CA LEU A 46 7.85 -15.22 12.51
C LEU A 46 7.80 -16.33 13.56
N SER A 47 8.96 -16.69 14.13
CA SER A 47 8.99 -17.62 15.26
C SER A 47 8.31 -16.99 16.48
N GLU A 48 7.67 -17.83 17.30
CA GLU A 48 6.95 -17.42 18.51
C GLU A 48 7.82 -16.61 19.49
N ASN A 49 9.14 -16.77 19.42
CA ASN A 49 10.12 -16.10 20.28
C ASN A 49 10.49 -14.68 19.82
N SER A 50 9.96 -14.20 18.69
CA SER A 50 10.31 -12.88 18.16
C SER A 50 9.32 -11.80 18.63
N SER A 51 9.82 -10.76 19.31
CA SER A 51 8.99 -9.62 19.71
C SER A 51 8.38 -8.92 18.49
N LYS A 52 7.06 -8.74 18.48
CA LYS A 52 6.31 -8.07 17.39
C LYS A 52 6.79 -6.63 17.16
N GLU A 53 7.17 -5.92 18.22
CA GLU A 53 7.64 -4.53 18.15
C GLU A 53 8.99 -4.39 17.44
N ASN A 54 9.81 -5.44 17.48
CA ASN A 54 11.09 -5.47 16.78
C ASN A 54 10.95 -5.81 15.29
N ASN A 55 9.77 -6.24 14.85
CA ASN A 55 9.47 -6.67 13.49
C ASN A 55 8.71 -5.59 12.71
N ILE A 56 9.31 -4.41 12.60
CA ILE A 56 8.78 -3.31 11.78
C ILE A 56 8.93 -3.65 10.31
N ILE A 57 7.83 -3.57 9.57
CA ILE A 57 7.83 -3.71 8.11
C ILE A 57 7.78 -2.32 7.49
N TYR A 58 8.70 -2.04 6.58
CA TYR A 58 8.66 -0.80 5.80
C TYR A 58 7.92 -1.04 4.50
N VAL A 59 6.97 -0.17 4.16
CA VAL A 59 6.16 -0.28 2.94
C VAL A 59 6.45 0.93 2.04
N VAL A 60 6.64 0.68 0.75
CA VAL A 60 6.96 1.69 -0.25
C VAL A 60 6.18 1.45 -1.54
N ASP A 61 6.02 2.49 -2.35
CA ASP A 61 5.42 2.38 -3.68
C ASP A 61 6.38 1.72 -4.69
N GLU A 62 5.91 1.58 -5.93
CA GLU A 62 6.68 1.04 -7.03
C GLU A 62 8.00 1.78 -7.28
N ASN A 63 8.02 3.10 -7.01
CA ASN A 63 9.14 4.01 -7.16
C ASN A 63 10.06 4.04 -5.93
N SER A 64 9.80 3.19 -4.93
CA SER A 64 10.54 3.13 -3.66
C SER A 64 10.39 4.40 -2.80
N LYS A 65 9.26 5.09 -2.96
CA LYS A 65 8.86 6.28 -2.22
C LYS A 65 7.87 5.94 -1.10
N PRO A 66 7.71 6.87 -0.14
CA PRO A 66 6.76 6.68 0.93
C PRO A 66 5.32 6.58 0.43
N ILE A 67 4.50 5.77 1.10
CA ILE A 67 3.05 5.69 0.88
C ILE A 67 2.31 6.04 2.16
N ASP A 68 1.06 6.46 2.02
CA ASP A 68 0.13 6.64 3.14
C ASP A 68 -0.24 5.27 3.74
N LEU A 69 -0.13 5.16 5.07
CA LEU A 69 -0.40 3.93 5.83
C LEU A 69 -1.56 4.09 6.83
N ASP A 70 -2.18 5.27 6.93
CA ASP A 70 -3.08 5.63 8.04
C ASP A 70 -4.31 4.73 8.14
N SER A 71 -4.80 4.22 7.00
CA SER A 71 -5.96 3.33 6.93
C SER A 71 -5.63 1.84 6.98
N ILE A 72 -4.35 1.47 7.03
CA ILE A 72 -3.93 0.08 6.93
C ILE A 72 -3.98 -0.61 8.30
N LYS A 73 -4.90 -1.56 8.43
CA LYS A 73 -5.00 -2.40 9.63
C LYS A 73 -4.03 -3.58 9.51
N SER A 74 -2.89 -3.53 10.20
CA SER A 74 -1.89 -4.61 10.23
C SER A 74 -1.63 -5.04 11.68
N LYS A 75 -1.36 -6.34 11.89
CA LYS A 75 -0.94 -6.86 13.19
C LYS A 75 0.51 -6.52 13.54
N LEU A 76 1.33 -6.20 12.53
CA LEU A 76 2.70 -5.73 12.71
C LEU A 76 2.80 -4.22 12.47
N PRO A 77 3.69 -3.52 13.19
CA PRO A 77 3.93 -2.11 12.98
C PRO A 77 4.45 -1.86 11.56
N LEU A 78 3.72 -1.02 10.83
CA LEU A 78 4.10 -0.59 9.49
C LEU A 78 4.74 0.80 9.57
N LYS A 79 5.81 0.99 8.79
CA LYS A 79 6.42 2.30 8.55
C LYS A 79 6.61 2.50 7.06
N THR A 80 6.88 3.72 6.65
CA THR A 80 7.23 4.02 5.27
C THR A 80 8.53 4.83 5.22
N ILE A 81 9.22 4.81 4.08
CA ILE A 81 10.51 5.48 3.90
C ILE A 81 10.77 5.75 2.42
N ASP A 82 11.48 6.83 2.12
CA ASP A 82 12.05 7.04 0.79
C ASP A 82 13.39 6.31 0.73
N ILE A 83 13.47 5.17 0.03
CA ILE A 83 14.67 4.33 0.01
C ILE A 83 15.86 5.11 -0.56
N ASN A 84 15.62 5.92 -1.59
CA ASN A 84 16.68 6.59 -2.35
C ASN A 84 17.08 7.94 -1.73
N SER A 85 16.39 8.39 -0.68
CA SER A 85 16.72 9.64 0.02
C SER A 85 18.02 9.54 0.82
N LYS A 86 18.78 10.64 0.85
CA LYS A 86 19.98 10.78 1.69
C LYS A 86 19.65 10.65 3.17
N ASN A 87 18.48 11.13 3.59
CA ASN A 87 18.04 11.13 5.00
C ASN A 87 17.80 9.71 5.51
N SER A 88 17.38 8.81 4.63
CA SER A 88 17.07 7.40 4.94
C SER A 88 18.30 6.52 5.13
N ARG A 89 19.47 6.96 4.65
CA ARG A 89 20.72 6.16 4.67
C ARG A 89 21.10 5.67 6.06
N LYS A 90 20.93 6.49 7.10
CA LYS A 90 21.24 6.11 8.48
C LYS A 90 20.38 4.93 8.95
N THR A 91 19.10 4.94 8.62
CA THR A 91 18.16 3.86 8.95
C THR A 91 18.46 2.62 8.13
N LEU A 92 18.73 2.78 6.83
CA LEU A 92 19.05 1.69 5.90
C LEU A 92 20.36 0.96 6.23
N LYS A 93 21.31 1.57 6.95
CA LYS A 93 22.52 0.88 7.42
C LYS A 93 22.21 -0.33 8.31
N LYS A 94 21.07 -0.31 9.02
CA LYS A 94 20.63 -1.40 9.90
C LYS A 94 20.15 -2.64 9.11
N GLY A 95 19.82 -2.47 7.83
CA GLY A 95 19.10 -3.47 7.05
C GLY A 95 17.61 -3.40 7.38
N LEU A 96 16.78 -3.08 6.37
CA LEU A 96 15.34 -2.94 6.55
C LEU A 96 14.61 -3.95 5.67
N LYS A 97 13.57 -4.56 6.21
CA LYS A 97 12.62 -5.39 5.47
C LYS A 97 11.60 -4.47 4.80
N ILE A 98 11.48 -4.60 3.48
CA ILE A 98 10.65 -3.75 2.64
C ILE A 98 9.57 -4.60 1.97
N LEU A 99 8.34 -4.11 1.99
CA LEU A 99 7.28 -4.51 1.06
C LEU A 99 7.13 -3.40 0.03
N LYS A 100 7.53 -3.68 -1.21
CA LYS A 100 7.24 -2.79 -2.34
C LYS A 100 5.90 -3.18 -2.93
N VAL A 101 5.03 -2.19 -3.10
CA VAL A 101 3.70 -2.34 -3.64
C VAL A 101 3.73 -1.93 -5.11
N HIS A 102 3.34 -2.84 -6.01
CA HIS A 102 3.26 -2.57 -7.43
C HIS A 102 1.87 -2.94 -7.95
N PRO A 103 0.93 -1.98 -7.93
CA PRO A 103 -0.40 -2.14 -8.48
C PRO A 103 -0.40 -1.94 -10.01
N LEU A 104 -1.12 -2.80 -10.73
CA LEU A 104 -1.29 -2.74 -12.17
C LEU A 104 -2.77 -2.94 -12.52
N LEU A 105 -3.34 -1.98 -13.25
CA LEU A 105 -4.67 -2.10 -13.84
C LEU A 105 -4.53 -2.47 -15.31
N GLN A 106 -5.06 -3.62 -15.70
CA GLN A 106 -5.04 -4.09 -17.08
C GLN A 106 -6.45 -4.55 -17.47
N GLY A 107 -7.10 -3.80 -18.35
CA GLY A 107 -8.51 -4.01 -18.69
C GLY A 107 -9.40 -3.87 -17.46
N ASN A 108 -10.21 -4.90 -17.18
CA ASN A 108 -11.09 -4.97 -16.01
C ASN A 108 -10.46 -5.68 -14.80
N LYS A 109 -9.14 -5.92 -14.81
CA LYS A 109 -8.43 -6.62 -13.74
C LYS A 109 -7.39 -5.73 -13.09
N ILE A 110 -7.47 -5.61 -11.77
CA ILE A 110 -6.40 -5.04 -10.95
C ILE A 110 -5.55 -6.17 -10.36
N THR A 111 -4.24 -6.06 -10.52
CA THR A 111 -3.24 -6.96 -9.94
C THR A 111 -2.36 -6.16 -9.00
N ILE A 112 -2.34 -6.51 -7.72
CA ILE A 112 -1.48 -5.84 -6.73
C ILE A 112 -0.35 -6.81 -6.38
N THR A 113 0.86 -6.49 -6.84
CA THR A 113 2.05 -7.30 -6.58
C THR A 113 2.75 -6.74 -5.35
N ILE A 114 2.98 -7.58 -4.33
CA ILE A 114 3.77 -7.22 -3.16
C ILE A 114 5.12 -7.93 -3.25
N ILE A 115 6.20 -7.15 -3.35
CA ILE A 115 7.57 -7.66 -3.45
C ILE A 115 8.23 -7.48 -2.09
N ASN A 116 8.57 -8.60 -1.44
CA ASN A 116 9.33 -8.61 -0.19
C ASN A 116 10.83 -8.68 -0.50
N PHE A 117 11.62 -7.79 0.10
CA PHE A 117 13.08 -7.82 0.04
C PHE A 117 13.70 -7.12 1.23
N LEU A 118 14.98 -7.42 1.50
CA LEU A 118 15.77 -6.67 2.46
C LEU A 118 16.65 -5.65 1.72
N VAL A 119 16.71 -4.43 2.22
CA VAL A 119 17.60 -3.38 1.69
C VAL A 119 18.57 -2.91 2.76
N LYS A 120 19.84 -2.74 2.38
CA LYS A 120 20.89 -2.22 3.26
C LYS A 120 21.74 -1.18 2.55
N TYR A 121 22.00 -0.07 3.23
CA TYR A 121 22.97 0.93 2.74
C TYR A 121 24.36 0.63 3.31
N LYS A 122 25.31 0.21 2.46
CA LYS A 122 26.69 -0.12 2.84
C LYS A 122 27.65 0.34 1.75
N SER A 123 28.82 0.84 2.14
CA SER A 123 29.87 1.27 1.19
C SER A 123 29.39 2.29 0.14
N LYS A 124 28.53 3.22 0.56
CA LYS A 124 27.88 4.24 -0.30
C LYS A 124 26.86 3.70 -1.33
N GLU A 125 26.56 2.41 -1.28
CA GLU A 125 25.67 1.72 -2.22
C GLU A 125 24.45 1.12 -1.52
N TYR A 126 23.39 0.88 -2.29
CA TYR A 126 22.17 0.19 -1.85
C TYR A 126 22.25 -1.27 -2.26
N HIS A 127 22.19 -2.16 -1.28
CA HIS A 127 22.26 -3.61 -1.47
C HIS A 127 20.88 -4.20 -1.23
N TYR A 128 20.39 -5.01 -2.18
CA TYR A 128 19.08 -5.64 -2.16
C TYR A 128 19.24 -7.15 -2.05
N PHE A 129 18.51 -7.76 -1.12
CA PHE A 129 18.55 -9.18 -0.82
C PHE A 129 17.14 -9.75 -0.91
N LYS A 130 17.02 -10.99 -1.39
CA LYS A 130 15.76 -11.75 -1.37
C LYS A 130 15.46 -12.28 0.03
#